data_AF-A0A3M1DG44-F1
#
_entry.id   AF-A0A3M1DG44-F1
#
_cell.length_a   1.000
_cell.length_b   1.000
_cell.length_c   1.000
_cell.angle_alpha   90.00
_cell.angle_beta   90.00
_cell.angle_gamma   90.00
#
_symmetry.space_group_name_H-M   'P 1'
#
loop_
_entity.id
_entity.type
_entity.pdbx_description
1 polymer ?
#
loop_
_entity_poly.entity_id
_entity_poly.type
_entity_poly.pdbx_seq_one_letter_code
_entity_poly.pdbx_strand_id
1 'polypeptide(L)'
;MAKNKKIFGVFFREKPAMMLVTLLTATQEHYASSLAKVVDCTYSHIVKILNEMQKADLVTFKKSGRLKVLSLTKKGEEVASSIEKIRTIL
;
A
#
# COMPACT_ATOMS: atom_id res chain seq x y z
N MET A 1 -11.69 -4.71 -19.44
CA MET A 1 -10.88 -4.58 -18.20
C MET A 1 -9.42 -4.11 -18.40
N ALA A 2 -8.82 -4.17 -19.61
CA ALA A 2 -7.41 -3.76 -19.81
C ALA A 2 -7.17 -2.24 -20.01
N LYS A 3 -8.21 -1.46 -20.36
CA LYS A 3 -8.08 -0.01 -20.66
C LYS A 3 -7.90 0.85 -19.40
N ASN A 4 -8.63 0.52 -18.34
CA ASN A 4 -8.65 1.27 -17.07
C ASN A 4 -7.30 1.21 -16.34
N LYS A 5 -6.58 0.08 -16.44
CA LYS A 5 -5.21 -0.04 -15.92
C LYS A 5 -4.25 0.99 -16.54
N LYS A 6 -4.40 1.30 -17.84
CA LYS A 6 -3.51 2.24 -18.52
C LYS A 6 -3.66 3.67 -17.99
N ILE A 7 -4.88 4.17 -17.84
CA ILE A 7 -5.07 5.56 -17.39
C ILE A 7 -4.76 5.74 -15.90
N PHE A 8 -5.10 4.74 -15.07
CA PHE A 8 -4.73 4.75 -13.65
C PHE A 8 -3.20 4.82 -13.48
N GLY A 9 -2.45 4.04 -14.28
CA GLY A 9 -0.99 4.05 -14.29
C GLY A 9 -0.35 5.37 -14.77
N VAL A 10 -1.09 6.22 -15.49
CA VAL A 10 -0.64 7.57 -15.87
C VAL A 10 -0.72 8.53 -14.68
N PHE A 11 -1.79 8.45 -13.88
CA PHE A 11 -1.96 9.30 -12.70
C PHE A 11 -1.21 8.80 -11.48
N PHE A 12 -1.14 7.47 -11.30
CA PHE A 12 -0.58 6.83 -10.13
C PHE A 12 0.51 5.84 -10.51
N ARG A 13 1.57 5.79 -9.69
CA ARG A 13 2.49 4.65 -9.71
C ARG A 13 1.73 3.45 -9.15
N GLU A 14 1.33 2.54 -10.04
CA GLU A 14 0.41 1.43 -9.72
C GLU A 14 0.87 0.63 -8.49
N LYS A 15 2.15 0.25 -8.42
CA LYS A 15 2.70 -0.54 -7.30
C LYS A 15 2.52 0.15 -5.93
N PRO A 16 3.02 1.38 -5.69
CA PRO A 16 2.76 2.11 -4.44
C PRO A 16 1.29 2.35 -4.13
N ALA A 17 0.46 2.66 -5.14
CA ALA A 17 -0.96 2.88 -4.93
C ALA A 17 -1.67 1.59 -4.47
N MET A 18 -1.37 0.47 -5.14
CA MET A 18 -1.92 -0.83 -4.79
C MET A 18 -1.41 -1.35 -3.43
N MET A 19 -0.23 -0.94 -2.96
CA MET A 19 0.23 -1.25 -1.59
C MET A 19 -0.74 -0.70 -0.54
N LEU A 20 -1.12 0.57 -0.65
CA LEU A 20 -2.07 1.22 0.26
C LEU A 20 -3.45 0.56 0.20
N VAL A 21 -3.96 0.32 -1.00
CA VAL A 21 -5.27 -0.34 -1.22
C VAL A 21 -5.28 -1.77 -0.65
N THR A 22 -4.21 -2.53 -0.85
CA THR A 22 -4.10 -3.91 -0.34
C THR A 22 -4.16 -3.92 1.20
N LEU A 23 -3.50 -2.96 1.85
CA LEU A 23 -3.54 -2.80 3.31
C LEU A 23 -4.93 -2.42 3.83
N LEU A 24 -5.75 -1.73 3.04
CA LEU A 24 -7.12 -1.36 3.42
C LEU A 24 -8.05 -2.59 3.44
N THR A 25 -7.90 -3.48 2.46
CA THR A 25 -8.71 -4.70 2.35
C THR A 25 -8.25 -5.85 3.26
N ALA A 26 -7.11 -5.65 3.93
CA ALA A 26 -6.49 -6.61 4.80
C ALA A 26 -7.34 -6.88 6.04
N THR A 27 -7.78 -8.12 6.21
CA THR A 27 -8.45 -8.57 7.45
C THR A 27 -7.45 -8.97 8.55
N GLN A 28 -6.16 -9.06 8.23
CA GLN A 28 -5.08 -9.49 9.12
C GLN A 28 -3.87 -8.56 9.05
N GLU A 29 -3.12 -8.50 10.15
CA GLU A 29 -1.85 -7.77 10.24
C GLU A 29 -0.86 -8.24 9.16
N HIS A 30 -0.45 -7.34 8.26
CA HIS A 30 0.48 -7.70 7.19
C HIS A 30 1.93 -7.47 7.61
N TYR A 31 2.76 -8.49 7.39
CA TYR A 31 4.21 -8.33 7.37
C TYR A 31 4.64 -7.71 6.03
N ALA A 32 5.67 -6.85 6.06
CA ALA A 32 6.25 -6.25 4.86
C ALA A 32 6.69 -7.31 3.82
N SER A 33 7.10 -8.49 4.29
CA SER A 33 7.45 -9.64 3.45
C SER A 33 6.25 -10.24 2.69
N SER A 34 5.07 -10.22 3.29
CA SER A 34 3.83 -10.65 2.62
C SER A 34 3.38 -9.63 1.58
N LEU A 35 3.52 -8.33 1.89
CA LEU A 35 3.21 -7.25 0.95
C LEU A 35 4.10 -7.30 -0.30
N ALA A 36 5.36 -7.73 -0.14
CA ALA A 36 6.32 -7.84 -1.23
C ALA A 36 5.94 -8.85 -2.31
N LYS A 37 5.34 -9.97 -1.91
CA LYS A 37 4.87 -10.99 -2.83
C LYS A 37 3.68 -10.50 -3.66
N VAL A 38 2.85 -9.61 -3.11
CA VAL A 38 1.65 -9.09 -3.77
C VAL A 38 1.99 -8.02 -4.82
N VAL A 39 3.04 -7.23 -4.57
CA VAL A 39 3.37 -6.03 -5.36
C VAL A 39 4.49 -6.28 -6.39
N ASP A 40 5.04 -7.50 -6.43
CA ASP A 40 6.07 -7.94 -7.37
C ASP A 40 7.28 -6.98 -7.42
N CYS A 41 7.87 -6.68 -6.27
CA CYS A 41 9.09 -5.85 -6.23
C CYS A 41 10.09 -6.32 -5.18
N THR A 42 11.33 -5.86 -5.32
CA THR A 42 12.41 -6.21 -4.40
C THR A 42 12.13 -5.68 -3.00
N TYR A 43 12.58 -6.42 -2.00
CA TYR A 43 12.37 -6.06 -0.59
C TYR A 43 12.92 -4.66 -0.26
N SER A 44 14.13 -4.32 -0.73
CA SER A 44 14.75 -3.01 -0.50
C SER A 44 13.92 -1.86 -1.07
N HIS A 45 13.30 -2.04 -2.23
CA HIS A 45 12.45 -1.02 -2.85
C HIS A 45 11.18 -0.79 -2.02
N ILE A 46 10.55 -1.86 -1.53
CA ILE A 46 9.36 -1.77 -0.68
C ILE A 46 9.66 -1.09 0.64
N VAL A 47 10.74 -1.46 1.31
CA VAL A 47 11.13 -0.82 2.58
C VAL A 47 11.30 0.68 2.40
N LYS A 48 11.90 1.12 1.27
CA LYS A 48 12.02 2.55 0.95
C LYS A 48 10.64 3.20 0.81
N ILE A 49 9.72 2.61 0.05
CA ILE A 49 8.36 3.14 -0.14
C ILE A 49 7.60 3.19 1.20
N LEU A 50 7.65 2.12 1.99
CA LEU A 50 6.95 2.06 3.28
C LEU A 50 7.51 3.08 4.29
N ASN A 51 8.82 3.35 4.26
CA ASN A 51 9.40 4.41 5.08
C ASN A 51 8.89 5.79 4.68
N GLU A 52 8.76 6.08 3.38
CA GLU A 52 8.17 7.35 2.92
C GLU A 52 6.68 7.46 3.28
N MET A 53 5.92 6.37 3.15
CA MET A 53 4.53 6.31 3.60
C MET A 53 4.41 6.54 5.11
N GLN A 54 5.33 5.99 5.91
CA GLN A 54 5.36 6.21 7.35
C GLN A 54 5.66 7.67 7.69
N LYS A 55 6.65 8.30 7.02
CA LYS A 55 6.97 9.72 7.20
C LYS A 55 5.77 10.62 6.84
N ALA A 56 4.97 10.20 5.87
CA ALA A 56 3.74 10.88 5.47
C ALA A 56 2.52 10.58 6.38
N ASP A 57 2.71 9.79 7.44
CA ASP A 57 1.68 9.36 8.38
C ASP A 57 0.54 8.54 7.73
N LEU A 58 0.87 7.74 6.71
CA LEU A 58 -0.09 6.86 6.03
C LEU A 58 -0.07 5.43 6.59
N VAL A 59 1.07 5.00 7.10
CA VAL A 59 1.26 3.67 7.68
C VAL A 59 2.02 3.75 8.99
N THR A 60 1.82 2.75 9.84
CA THR A 60 2.55 2.58 11.09
C THR A 60 3.20 1.20 11.13
N PHE A 61 4.35 1.13 11.81
CA PHE A 61 4.99 -0.14 12.12
C PHE A 61 4.84 -0.41 13.61
N LYS A 62 4.11 -1.47 13.96
CA LYS A 62 4.11 -2.01 15.32
C LYS A 62 5.26 -3.00 15.44
N LYS A 63 6.18 -2.75 16.39
CA LYS A 63 7.22 -3.73 16.73
C LYS A 63 6.58 -4.86 17.52
N SER A 64 6.57 -6.06 16.95
CA SER A 64 6.26 -7.31 17.64
C SER A 64 7.51 -8.20 17.57
N GLY A 65 8.40 -8.06 18.56
CA GLY A 65 9.70 -8.72 18.55
C GLY A 65 10.59 -8.30 17.36
N ARG A 66 11.11 -9.28 16.60
CA ARG A 66 11.91 -9.03 15.38
C ARG A 66 11.07 -8.63 14.17
N LEU A 67 9.75 -8.78 14.24
CA LEU A 67 8.84 -8.51 13.13
C LEU A 67 8.18 -7.14 13.29
N LYS A 68 8.13 -6.38 12.19
CA LYS A 68 7.36 -5.14 12.09
C LYS A 68 6.03 -5.48 11.43
N VAL A 69 4.96 -5.42 12.22
CA VAL A 69 3.59 -5.45 11.71
C VAL A 69 3.30 -4.11 11.06
N LEU A 70 2.78 -4.12 9.84
CA LEU A 70 2.41 -2.93 9.07
C LEU A 70 0.89 -2.76 9.12
N SER A 71 0.44 -1.56 9.52
CA SER A 71 -0.97 -1.17 9.55
C SER A 71 -1.17 0.22 8.99
N LEU A 72 -2.37 0.51 8.47
CA LEU A 72 -2.74 1.88 8.09
C LEU A 72 -2.95 2.75 9.34
N THR A 73 -2.69 4.04 9.20
CA THR A 73 -3.26 5.04 10.10
C THR A 73 -4.67 5.39 9.64
N LYS A 74 -5.43 6.15 10.44
CA LYS A 74 -6.72 6.71 9.99
C LYS A 74 -6.59 7.50 8.68
N LYS A 75 -5.55 8.34 8.60
CA LYS A 75 -5.21 9.08 7.37
C LYS A 75 -4.89 8.14 6.21
N GLY A 76 -4.16 7.06 6.47
CA GLY A 76 -3.86 6.01 5.49
C GLY A 76 -5.11 5.32 4.95
N GLU A 77 -6.06 4.99 5.82
CA GLU A 77 -7.35 4.38 5.45
C GLU A 77 -8.18 5.30 4.55
N GLU A 78 -8.29 6.58 4.89
CA GLU A 78 -9.00 7.58 4.08
C GLU A 78 -8.37 7.74 2.68
N VAL A 79 -7.05 7.83 2.61
CA VAL A 79 -6.30 7.94 1.36
C VAL A 79 -6.46 6.67 0.53
N ALA A 80 -6.28 5.49 1.13
CA ALA A 80 -6.43 4.21 0.45
C ALA A 80 -7.86 4.03 -0.09
N SER A 81 -8.89 4.40 0.68
CA SER A 81 -10.28 4.34 0.26
C SER A 81 -10.55 5.26 -0.94
N SER A 82 -9.99 6.46 -0.92
CA SER A 82 -10.11 7.42 -2.02
C SER A 82 -9.44 6.90 -3.30
N ILE A 83 -8.24 6.32 -3.18
CA ILE A 83 -7.54 5.69 -4.30
C ILE A 83 -8.37 4.53 -4.86
N GLU A 84 -8.95 3.68 -4.02
CA GLU A 84 -9.77 2.55 -4.46
C GLU A 84 -11.05 2.98 -5.18
N LYS A 85 -11.69 4.05 -4.70
CA LYS A 85 -12.83 4.68 -5.39
C LYS A 85 -12.43 5.18 -6.77
N ILE A 86 -11.33 5.93 -6.87
CA ILE A 86 -10.81 6.43 -8.15
C ILE A 86 -10.52 5.26 -9.09
N ARG A 87 -9.86 4.20 -8.61
CA ARG A 87 -9.54 2.99 -9.38
C ARG A 87 -10.78 2.28 -9.92
N THR A 88 -11.89 2.31 -9.18
CA THR A 88 -13.14 1.66 -9.57
C THR A 88 -13.94 2.49 -10.59
N ILE A 89 -13.79 3.81 -10.56
CA ILE A 89 -14.48 4.75 -11.48
C ILE A 89 -13.73 4.87 -12.83
N LEU A 90 -12.40 4.86 -12.80
CA LEU A 90 -11.54 4.91 -13.99
C LEU A 90 -11.48 3.58 -14.73
#